data_AF-A0A7C1X692-F1
#
_entry.id   AF-A0A7C1X692-F1
#
_cell.length_a   1.000
_cell.length_b   1.000
_cell.length_c   1.000
_cell.angle_alpha   90.00
_cell.angle_beta   90.00
_cell.angle_gamma   90.00
#
_symmetry.space_group_name_H-M   'P 1'
#
loop_
_entity.id
_entity.type
_entity.pdbx_description
1 polymer ?
#
loop_
_entity_poly.entity_id
_entity_poly.type
_entity_poly.pdbx_seq_one_letter_code
_entity_poly.pdbx_strand_id
1 'polypeptide(L)'
;MHTISTQLIIFVVLTVLLFILVGIVMLILVDHKSKIPGEFQHNPFSIIGVRREHPVIAFVTTFFLGAIIVSLLLELGLVIGEHLGIFEQEEEQPELLRKISTQRFSETQRHFHNTPKVNKVDMGKKPVCFECHGDYPHSKKRMVRTLLNMHTQFVGCMTCHTDPRKRPEDKYTFRWLNYSGIDVSGPHFGTDVDPETGYLIDTDDLYSKIVVYYGEDDKEDLLEITEQNQDAKEFLQVRNNLSDQDREAVKKRFHALVMPKGRFCTRCHTDEEKSYLPFRELGFSEQRISDVTNLNIVGIVEKYRDFYIPKLFNEQSSLPDKELIVGDDNKHKTPKEELLKGRAWWRKSDAAQSTDNE
;
A
#
# COMPACT_ATOMS: atom_id res chain seq x y z
N MET A 1 31.01 -11.97 21.70
CA MET A 1 32.28 -11.93 20.92
C MET A 1 33.08 -13.24 20.91
N HIS A 2 32.67 -14.34 21.57
CA HIS A 2 33.43 -15.60 21.54
C HIS A 2 32.96 -16.66 20.53
N THR A 3 31.78 -16.52 19.92
CA THR A 3 31.17 -17.56 19.06
C THR A 3 31.66 -17.55 17.61
N ILE A 4 32.08 -16.39 17.10
CA ILE A 4 32.57 -16.23 15.71
C ILE A 4 33.91 -16.97 15.51
N SER A 5 34.75 -17.04 16.56
CA SER A 5 36.03 -17.77 16.51
C SER A 5 35.86 -19.28 16.29
N THR A 6 34.88 -19.90 16.96
CA THR A 6 34.71 -21.36 16.89
C THR A 6 34.17 -21.81 15.55
N GLN A 7 33.24 -21.07 14.95
CA GLN A 7 32.69 -21.41 13.63
C GLN A 7 33.75 -21.28 12.52
N LEU A 8 34.57 -20.23 12.57
CA LEU A 8 35.67 -20.04 11.63
C LEU A 8 36.71 -21.18 11.74
N ILE A 9 37.08 -21.55 12.97
CA ILE A 9 38.01 -22.67 13.20
C ILE A 9 37.43 -23.98 12.69
N ILE A 10 36.15 -24.27 12.97
CA ILE A 10 35.48 -25.48 12.48
C ILE A 10 35.45 -25.49 10.95
N PHE A 11 35.12 -24.37 10.31
CA PHE A 11 35.08 -24.25 8.86
C PHE A 11 36.45 -24.49 8.22
N VAL A 12 37.51 -23.89 8.75
CA VAL A 12 38.88 -24.09 8.28
C VAL A 12 39.31 -25.55 8.43
N VAL A 13 39.03 -26.17 9.59
CA VAL A 13 39.35 -27.58 9.85
C VAL A 13 38.60 -28.51 8.89
N LEU A 14 37.30 -28.29 8.69
CA LEU A 14 36.50 -29.09 7.75
C LEU A 14 36.99 -28.93 6.31
N THR A 15 37.36 -27.72 5.91
CA THR A 15 37.90 -27.44 4.58
C THR A 15 39.22 -28.18 4.36
N VAL A 16 40.15 -28.13 5.33
CA VAL A 16 41.43 -28.87 5.26
C VAL A 16 41.21 -30.38 5.20
N LEU A 17 40.29 -30.92 6.02
CA LEU A 17 39.96 -32.35 5.99
C LEU A 17 39.37 -32.78 4.64
N LEU A 18 38.47 -31.97 4.06
CA LEU A 18 37.92 -32.22 2.74
C LEU A 18 39.03 -32.27 1.67
N PHE A 19 40.02 -31.37 1.73
CA PHE A 19 41.17 -31.39 0.81
C PHE A 19 42.02 -32.65 0.93
N ILE A 20 42.30 -33.11 2.16
CA ILE A 20 43.04 -34.36 2.39
C ILE A 20 42.27 -35.53 1.78
N LEU A 21 40.95 -35.61 2.00
CA LEU A 21 40.10 -36.67 1.46
C LEU A 21 40.05 -36.65 -0.07
N VAL A 22 39.87 -35.48 -0.70
CA VAL A 22 39.88 -35.34 -2.16
C VAL A 22 41.24 -35.74 -2.75
N GLY A 23 42.34 -35.35 -2.10
CA GLY A 23 43.69 -35.77 -2.47
C GLY A 23 43.89 -37.29 -2.41
N ILE A 24 43.41 -37.93 -1.34
CA ILE A 24 43.43 -39.39 -1.19
C ILE A 24 42.61 -40.07 -2.29
N VAL A 25 41.39 -39.60 -2.56
CA VAL A 25 40.54 -40.16 -3.62
C VAL A 25 41.23 -40.03 -4.99
N MET A 26 41.84 -38.89 -5.28
CA MET A 26 42.60 -38.70 -6.52
C MET A 26 43.80 -39.63 -6.62
N LEU A 27 44.56 -39.83 -5.54
CA LEU A 27 45.67 -40.79 -5.50
C LEU A 27 45.20 -42.23 -5.72
N ILE A 28 44.08 -42.62 -5.10
CA ILE A 28 43.46 -43.95 -5.30
C ILE A 28 43.01 -44.12 -6.75
N LEU A 29 42.37 -43.11 -7.34
CA LEU A 29 41.94 -43.15 -8.74
C LEU A 29 43.15 -43.27 -9.68
N VAL A 30 44.23 -42.53 -9.42
CA VAL A 30 45.47 -42.59 -10.21
C VAL A 30 46.16 -43.96 -10.05
N ASP A 31 46.24 -44.51 -8.84
CA ASP A 31 46.84 -45.82 -8.57
C ASP A 31 46.02 -46.97 -9.19
N HIS A 32 44.70 -46.97 -8.99
CA HIS A 32 43.81 -47.97 -9.58
C HIS A 32 43.86 -47.94 -11.10
N LYS A 33 43.89 -46.75 -11.70
CA LYS A 33 44.01 -46.58 -13.15
C LYS A 33 45.33 -47.11 -13.71
N SER A 34 46.43 -47.01 -12.95
CA SER A 34 47.74 -47.53 -13.38
C SER A 34 47.79 -49.05 -13.51
N LYS A 35 46.80 -49.77 -12.96
CA LYS A 35 46.76 -51.24 -12.89
C LYS A 35 45.86 -51.90 -13.93
N ILE A 36 45.13 -51.13 -14.75
CA ILE A 36 44.20 -51.69 -15.76
C ILE A 36 44.93 -51.85 -17.11
N PRO A 37 45.17 -53.09 -17.60
CA PRO A 37 45.74 -53.32 -18.93
C PRO A 37 44.68 -53.08 -20.01
N GLY A 38 45.01 -52.35 -21.07
CA GLY A 38 44.12 -52.17 -22.22
C GLY A 38 44.78 -51.50 -23.42
N GLU A 39 44.20 -51.71 -24.60
CA GLU A 39 44.68 -51.19 -25.89
C GLU A 39 44.44 -49.69 -26.06
N PHE A 40 45.28 -49.05 -26.88
CA PHE A 40 45.26 -47.62 -27.17
C PHE A 40 43.92 -47.17 -27.76
N GLN A 41 43.25 -46.23 -27.10
CA GLN A 41 42.09 -45.52 -27.66
C GLN A 41 42.32 -44.01 -27.58
N HIS A 42 42.23 -43.32 -28.73
CA HIS A 42 42.39 -41.85 -28.84
C HIS A 42 41.18 -41.04 -28.34
N ASN A 43 40.36 -41.60 -27.45
CA ASN A 43 39.23 -40.86 -26.89
C ASN A 43 39.72 -39.96 -25.74
N PRO A 44 39.51 -38.63 -25.78
CA PRO A 44 39.94 -37.70 -24.72
C PRO A 44 39.27 -37.93 -23.36
N PHE A 45 38.20 -38.72 -23.33
CA PHE A 45 37.53 -39.19 -22.11
C PHE A 45 37.86 -40.66 -21.77
N SER A 46 38.77 -41.29 -22.52
CA SER A 46 39.21 -42.67 -22.25
C SER A 46 39.89 -42.77 -20.90
N ILE A 47 39.48 -43.78 -20.13
CA ILE A 47 40.04 -44.12 -18.83
C ILE A 47 41.21 -45.13 -19.01
N ILE A 48 41.54 -45.54 -20.23
CA ILE A 48 42.56 -46.55 -20.55
C ILE A 48 43.62 -45.90 -21.47
N GLY A 49 44.90 -45.88 -21.05
CA GLY A 49 46.00 -45.30 -21.84
C GLY A 49 47.21 -44.78 -21.02
N VAL A 50 48.33 -44.50 -21.69
CA VAL A 50 49.60 -44.05 -21.06
C VAL A 50 49.44 -42.70 -20.37
N ARG A 51 50.09 -42.55 -19.19
CA ARG A 51 50.05 -41.43 -18.24
C ARG A 51 50.20 -40.00 -18.80
N ARG A 52 50.56 -39.83 -20.08
CA ARG A 52 50.91 -38.55 -20.72
C ARG A 52 49.78 -37.83 -21.46
N GLU A 53 48.60 -38.44 -21.66
CA GLU A 53 47.52 -37.86 -22.50
C GLU A 53 46.18 -37.64 -21.75
N HIS A 54 46.20 -37.05 -20.55
CA HIS A 54 44.96 -36.67 -19.84
C HIS A 54 44.84 -35.16 -19.59
N PRO A 55 44.81 -34.33 -20.65
CA PRO A 55 44.71 -32.88 -20.51
C PRO A 55 43.39 -32.45 -19.87
N VAL A 56 42.29 -33.17 -20.10
CA VAL A 56 40.96 -32.78 -19.61
C VAL A 56 40.82 -32.99 -18.10
N ILE A 57 41.26 -34.15 -17.59
CA ILE A 57 41.17 -34.42 -16.14
C ILE A 57 42.07 -33.45 -15.40
N ALA A 58 43.33 -33.27 -15.83
CA ALA A 58 44.23 -32.29 -15.22
C ALA A 58 43.64 -30.87 -15.25
N PHE A 59 43.07 -30.45 -16.38
CA PHE A 59 42.42 -29.15 -16.52
C PHE A 59 41.23 -28.98 -15.56
N VAL A 60 40.34 -29.98 -15.46
CA VAL A 60 39.19 -29.95 -14.56
C VAL A 60 39.66 -29.88 -13.10
N THR A 61 40.65 -30.67 -12.71
CA THR A 61 41.17 -30.64 -11.33
C THR A 61 41.83 -29.29 -11.03
N THR A 62 42.61 -28.73 -11.96
CA THR A 62 43.23 -27.41 -11.80
C THR A 62 42.18 -26.30 -11.73
N PHE A 63 41.11 -26.37 -12.51
CA PHE A 63 40.02 -25.39 -12.49
C PHE A 63 39.30 -25.37 -11.14
N PHE A 64 38.88 -26.54 -10.63
CA PHE A 64 38.21 -26.61 -9.33
C PHE A 64 39.13 -26.22 -8.18
N LEU A 65 40.40 -26.66 -8.19
CA LEU A 65 41.38 -26.25 -7.18
C LEU A 65 41.59 -24.73 -7.21
N GLY A 66 41.70 -24.14 -8.40
CA GLY A 66 41.85 -22.70 -8.59
C GLY A 66 40.65 -21.91 -8.08
N ALA A 67 39.43 -22.33 -8.41
CA ALA A 67 38.21 -21.66 -7.95
C ALA A 67 38.11 -21.63 -6.41
N ILE A 68 38.48 -22.74 -5.75
CA ILE A 68 38.47 -22.84 -4.29
C ILE A 68 39.57 -21.97 -3.67
N ILE A 69 40.80 -21.99 -4.23
CA ILE A 69 41.90 -21.12 -3.76
C ILE A 69 41.50 -19.64 -3.87
N VAL A 70 40.87 -19.23 -4.97
CA VAL A 70 40.39 -17.85 -5.14
C VAL A 70 39.31 -17.50 -4.11
N SER A 71 38.37 -18.40 -3.83
CA SER A 71 37.34 -18.21 -2.81
C SER A 71 37.96 -18.02 -1.41
N LEU A 72 38.94 -18.86 -1.06
CA LEU A 72 39.63 -18.77 0.24
C LEU A 72 40.48 -17.51 0.36
N LEU A 73 41.16 -17.09 -0.72
CA LEU A 73 41.92 -15.85 -0.74
C LEU A 73 41.01 -14.61 -0.62
N LEU A 74 39.80 -14.67 -1.19
CA LEU A 74 38.82 -13.59 -1.09
C LEU A 74 38.28 -13.47 0.33
N GLU A 75 37.91 -14.59 0.97
CA GLU A 75 37.50 -14.60 2.38
C GLU A 75 38.63 -14.12 3.31
N LEU A 76 39.86 -14.59 3.10
CA LEU A 76 41.02 -14.15 3.86
C LEU A 76 41.29 -12.64 3.66
N GLY A 77 41.12 -12.14 2.43
CA GLY A 77 41.23 -10.72 2.11
C GLY A 77 40.19 -9.86 2.83
N LEU A 78 38.95 -10.33 2.95
CA LEU A 78 37.90 -9.65 3.72
C LEU A 78 38.23 -9.58 5.21
N VAL A 79 38.64 -10.70 5.81
CA VAL A 79 39.00 -10.76 7.23
C VAL A 79 40.23 -9.90 7.54
N ILE A 80 41.25 -9.94 6.69
CA ILE A 80 42.44 -9.09 6.83
C ILE A 80 42.07 -7.62 6.63
N GLY A 81 41.19 -7.31 5.67
CA GLY A 81 40.71 -5.94 5.43
C GLY A 81 39.91 -5.38 6.61
N GLU A 82 39.08 -6.19 7.27
CA GLU A 82 38.41 -5.83 8.52
C GLU A 82 39.42 -5.58 9.64
N HIS A 83 40.46 -6.43 9.76
CA HIS A 83 41.46 -6.29 10.81
C HIS A 83 42.40 -5.10 10.61
N LEU A 84 42.68 -4.74 9.35
CA LEU A 84 43.47 -3.58 8.98
C LEU A 84 42.66 -2.27 8.92
N GLY A 85 41.35 -2.31 9.22
CA GLY A 85 40.48 -1.14 9.22
C GLY A 85 40.23 -0.55 7.83
N ILE A 86 40.39 -1.35 6.77
CA ILE A 86 40.16 -0.94 5.37
C ILE A 86 38.66 -0.93 5.06
N PHE A 87 37.89 -1.76 5.75
CA PHE A 87 36.43 -1.74 5.71
C PHE A 87 35.92 -0.99 6.94
N GLU A 88 35.22 0.12 6.72
CA GLU A 88 34.49 0.82 7.79
C GLU A 88 33.53 -0.15 8.44
N GLN A 89 33.72 -0.43 9.73
CA GLN A 89 32.68 -1.05 10.54
C GLN A 89 31.47 -0.12 10.47
N GLU A 90 30.39 -0.56 9.81
CA GLU A 90 29.08 0.05 9.96
C GLU A 90 28.84 0.21 11.46
N GLU A 91 28.79 1.44 11.95
CA GLU A 91 28.46 1.74 13.35
C GLU A 91 27.21 0.94 13.70
N GLU A 92 27.33 0.01 14.66
CA GLU A 92 26.21 -0.80 15.12
C GLU A 92 25.09 0.15 15.54
N GLN A 93 24.07 0.26 14.69
CA GLN A 93 22.97 1.16 14.96
C GLN A 93 22.39 0.83 16.35
N PRO A 94 22.06 1.84 17.18
CA PRO A 94 21.39 1.65 18.45
C PRO A 94 20.27 0.61 18.34
N GLU A 95 20.17 -0.29 19.31
CA GLU A 95 19.27 -1.46 19.27
C GLU A 95 17.81 -1.09 18.91
N LEU A 96 17.37 0.09 19.36
CA LEU A 96 16.06 0.65 19.03
C LEU A 96 15.90 0.96 17.53
N LEU A 97 16.90 1.55 16.89
CA LEU A 97 16.86 1.85 15.45
C LEU A 97 16.85 0.56 14.63
N ARG A 98 17.58 -0.47 15.04
CA ARG A 98 17.55 -1.79 14.41
C ARG A 98 16.18 -2.48 14.56
N LYS A 99 15.54 -2.36 15.74
CA LYS A 99 14.17 -2.84 15.95
C LYS A 99 13.17 -2.06 15.09
N ILE A 100 13.30 -0.74 15.01
CA ILE A 100 12.44 0.12 14.18
C ILE A 100 12.63 -0.19 12.69
N SER A 101 13.85 -0.41 12.21
CA SER A 101 14.11 -0.74 10.79
C SER A 101 13.54 -2.10 10.43
N THR A 102 13.71 -3.10 11.30
CA THR A 102 13.12 -4.43 11.14
C THR A 102 11.58 -4.36 11.15
N GLN A 103 11.01 -3.55 12.04
CA GLN A 103 9.56 -3.36 12.11
C GLN A 103 9.03 -2.60 10.88
N ARG A 104 9.71 -1.56 10.40
CA ARG A 104 9.37 -0.87 9.14
C ARG A 104 9.45 -1.80 7.95
N PHE A 105 10.48 -2.64 7.87
CA PHE A 105 10.61 -3.66 6.81
C PHE A 105 9.47 -4.68 6.90
N SER A 106 9.18 -5.19 8.09
CA SER A 106 8.07 -6.11 8.34
C SER A 106 6.72 -5.49 7.98
N GLU A 107 6.47 -4.23 8.34
CA GLU A 107 5.28 -3.48 7.96
C GLU A 107 5.21 -3.27 6.44
N THR A 108 6.33 -2.95 5.78
CA THR A 108 6.41 -2.83 4.31
C THR A 108 6.07 -4.15 3.61
N GLN A 109 6.52 -5.29 4.14
CA GLN A 109 6.18 -6.62 3.62
C GLN A 109 4.74 -7.04 3.97
N ARG A 110 4.17 -6.52 5.07
CA ARG A 110 2.77 -6.75 5.49
C ARG A 110 1.78 -5.89 4.72
N HIS A 111 2.20 -4.77 4.15
CA HIS A 111 1.36 -3.98 3.27
C HIS A 111 1.10 -4.76 1.98
N PHE A 112 0.02 -5.54 1.98
CA PHE A 112 -0.55 -6.25 0.82
C PHE A 112 -1.11 -5.30 -0.26
N HIS A 113 -0.76 -4.02 -0.19
CA HIS A 113 -1.16 -2.99 -1.14
C HIS A 113 0.13 -2.43 -1.72
N ASN A 114 0.21 -2.39 -3.05
CA ASN A 114 1.23 -1.68 -3.81
C ASN A 114 1.27 -0.23 -3.33
N THR A 115 2.01 0.06 -2.27
CA THR A 115 2.30 1.43 -1.87
C THR A 115 3.24 1.96 -2.93
N PRO A 116 2.81 2.94 -3.74
CA PRO A 116 3.69 3.49 -4.75
C PRO A 116 4.94 4.03 -4.05
N LYS A 117 6.10 3.91 -4.70
CA LYS A 117 7.37 4.42 -4.15
C LYS A 117 7.27 5.88 -3.69
N VAL A 118 6.35 6.64 -4.30
CA VAL A 118 6.00 8.01 -3.94
C VAL A 118 4.50 8.10 -3.76
N ASN A 119 4.04 8.48 -2.56
CA ASN A 119 2.64 8.85 -2.35
C ASN A 119 2.42 10.30 -2.80
N LYS A 120 2.00 10.48 -4.07
CA LYS A 120 1.80 11.81 -4.66
C LYS A 120 0.84 12.67 -3.84
N VAL A 121 -0.21 12.08 -3.25
CA VAL A 121 -1.26 12.80 -2.51
C VAL A 121 -0.75 13.40 -1.19
N ASP A 122 0.37 12.88 -0.67
CA ASP A 122 1.00 13.40 0.55
C ASP A 122 2.07 14.46 0.28
N MET A 123 2.34 14.79 -0.99
CA MET A 123 3.33 15.79 -1.35
C MET A 123 2.76 17.21 -1.24
N GLY A 124 3.66 18.18 -1.04
CA GLY A 124 3.32 19.58 -0.91
C GLY A 124 2.80 19.96 0.48
N LYS A 125 2.30 21.19 0.59
CA LYS A 125 1.75 21.76 1.82
C LYS A 125 0.36 21.19 2.13
N LYS A 126 0.05 21.09 3.42
CA LYS A 126 -1.21 20.54 3.93
C LYS A 126 -1.94 21.58 4.79
N PRO A 127 -3.25 21.47 5.03
CA PRO A 127 -3.90 22.35 5.99
C PRO A 127 -3.37 22.06 7.39
N VAL A 128 -3.40 23.07 8.26
CA VAL A 128 -2.81 23.01 9.61
C VAL A 128 -3.40 21.87 10.46
N CYS A 129 -4.60 21.40 10.09
CA CYS A 129 -5.24 20.23 10.69
C CYS A 129 -4.31 19.00 10.72
N PHE A 130 -3.51 18.78 9.66
CA PHE A 130 -2.58 17.64 9.59
C PHE A 130 -1.43 17.73 10.58
N GLU A 131 -1.03 18.94 10.99
CA GLU A 131 0.05 19.15 11.96
C GLU A 131 -0.29 18.58 13.34
N CYS A 132 -1.59 18.52 13.67
CA CYS A 132 -2.08 18.01 14.95
C CYS A 132 -2.74 16.62 14.82
N HIS A 133 -3.37 16.31 13.67
CA HIS A 133 -4.13 15.08 13.49
C HIS A 133 -3.41 13.98 12.68
N GLY A 134 -2.28 14.32 12.03
CA GLY A 134 -1.54 13.42 11.15
C GLY A 134 -2.27 13.11 9.83
N ASP A 135 -1.66 12.25 9.01
CA ASP A 135 -2.16 11.91 7.66
C ASP A 135 -3.46 11.08 7.66
N TYR A 136 -3.78 10.45 8.79
CA TYR A 136 -4.95 9.60 8.96
C TYR A 136 -5.82 10.07 10.14
N PRO A 137 -6.43 11.27 10.04
CA PRO A 137 -7.16 11.91 11.13
C PRO A 137 -8.35 11.07 11.62
N HIS A 138 -8.87 10.15 10.81
CA HIS A 138 -10.01 9.30 11.13
C HIS A 138 -9.60 7.89 11.58
N SER A 139 -8.86 7.76 12.69
CA SER A 139 -8.38 6.44 13.16
C SER A 139 -9.34 5.70 14.11
N LYS A 140 -10.24 6.42 14.79
CA LYS A 140 -11.02 5.89 15.93
C LYS A 140 -12.09 4.87 15.55
N LYS A 141 -12.78 5.07 14.41
CA LYS A 141 -13.88 4.19 13.98
C LYS A 141 -13.42 3.24 12.88
N ARG A 142 -13.10 1.99 13.25
CA ARG A 142 -12.57 0.97 12.33
C ARG A 142 -13.39 0.76 11.06
N MET A 143 -14.72 0.81 11.15
CA MET A 143 -15.60 0.57 10.01
C MET A 143 -15.48 1.63 8.91
N VAL A 144 -15.37 2.91 9.28
CA VAL A 144 -15.43 4.03 8.34
C VAL A 144 -14.08 4.72 8.14
N ARG A 145 -13.04 4.35 8.89
CA ARG A 145 -11.73 5.01 8.85
C ARG A 145 -11.15 5.13 7.45
N THR A 146 -11.23 4.05 6.66
CA THR A 146 -10.64 4.02 5.32
C THR A 146 -11.41 4.95 4.39
N LEU A 147 -12.74 4.91 4.45
CA LEU A 147 -13.59 5.79 3.66
C LEU A 147 -13.35 7.26 4.03
N LEU A 148 -13.34 7.60 5.32
CA LEU A 148 -13.15 8.99 5.76
C LEU A 148 -11.73 9.51 5.49
N ASN A 149 -10.69 8.68 5.65
CA ASN A 149 -9.34 9.07 5.28
C ASN A 149 -9.14 9.14 3.76
N MET A 150 -9.91 8.40 2.96
CA MET A 150 -9.92 8.58 1.50
C MET A 150 -10.49 9.95 1.12
N HIS A 151 -11.51 10.44 1.84
CA HIS A 151 -12.09 11.77 1.56
C HIS A 151 -11.09 12.90 1.73
N THR A 152 -10.13 12.80 2.66
CA THR A 152 -9.12 13.85 2.86
C THR A 152 -8.22 14.07 1.64
N GLN A 153 -8.26 13.18 0.65
CA GLN A 153 -7.58 13.34 -0.63
C GLN A 153 -8.31 14.32 -1.58
N PHE A 154 -9.64 14.43 -1.47
CA PHE A 154 -10.48 15.21 -2.41
C PHE A 154 -11.19 16.39 -1.77
N VAL A 155 -11.45 16.33 -0.46
CA VAL A 155 -12.18 17.36 0.28
C VAL A 155 -11.32 17.94 1.40
N GLY A 156 -11.44 19.25 1.59
CA GLY A 156 -10.89 19.95 2.74
C GLY A 156 -11.53 19.48 4.06
N CYS A 157 -10.79 19.57 5.16
CA CYS A 157 -11.29 19.22 6.49
C CYS A 157 -12.54 20.02 6.83
N MET A 158 -12.54 21.31 6.51
CA MET A 158 -13.63 22.24 6.86
C MET A 158 -14.88 22.02 6.01
N THR A 159 -14.77 21.41 4.83
CA THR A 159 -15.92 21.01 4.02
C THR A 159 -16.86 20.10 4.81
N CYS A 160 -16.31 19.14 5.56
CA CYS A 160 -17.10 18.23 6.40
C CYS A 160 -17.30 18.72 7.83
N HIS A 161 -16.38 19.54 8.35
CA HIS A 161 -16.31 19.89 9.77
C HIS A 161 -16.71 21.34 10.12
N THR A 162 -17.12 22.17 9.17
CA THR A 162 -17.63 23.51 9.53
C THR A 162 -18.95 23.39 10.29
N ASP A 163 -19.05 24.08 11.43
CA ASP A 163 -20.25 24.12 12.27
C ASP A 163 -21.35 25.02 11.67
N PRO A 164 -22.44 24.46 11.13
CA PRO A 164 -23.49 25.23 10.48
C PRO A 164 -24.27 26.14 11.44
N ARG A 165 -24.14 25.92 12.76
CA ARG A 165 -24.77 26.77 13.78
C ARG A 165 -24.04 28.09 13.96
N LYS A 166 -22.78 28.17 13.52
CA LYS A 166 -21.93 29.38 13.59
C LYS A 166 -21.79 30.06 12.23
N ARG A 167 -21.75 29.26 11.15
CA ARG A 167 -21.71 29.73 9.76
C ARG A 167 -22.82 29.00 9.00
N PRO A 168 -23.99 29.62 8.74
CA PRO A 168 -25.11 28.94 8.07
C PRO A 168 -24.77 28.43 6.65
N GLU A 169 -25.34 27.28 6.27
CA GLU A 169 -25.03 26.58 5.00
C GLU A 169 -25.55 27.28 3.75
N ASP A 170 -26.60 28.11 3.87
CA ASP A 170 -27.19 28.87 2.78
C ASP A 170 -26.23 29.91 2.18
N LYS A 171 -25.12 30.17 2.87
CA LYS A 171 -24.06 31.11 2.47
C LYS A 171 -22.78 30.41 2.02
N TYR A 172 -22.82 29.08 1.82
CA TYR A 172 -21.64 28.33 1.41
C TYR A 172 -21.47 28.31 -0.10
N THR A 173 -20.24 28.53 -0.53
CA THR A 173 -19.79 28.26 -1.90
C THR A 173 -18.69 27.21 -1.86
N PHE A 174 -18.69 26.25 -2.78
CA PHE A 174 -17.65 25.22 -2.88
C PHE A 174 -16.79 25.45 -4.10
N ARG A 175 -15.48 25.34 -3.94
CA ARG A 175 -14.52 25.46 -5.05
C ARG A 175 -13.34 24.52 -4.84
N TRP A 176 -12.67 24.22 -5.94
CA TRP A 176 -11.38 23.56 -5.91
C TRP A 176 -10.29 24.56 -5.49
N LEU A 177 -9.44 24.14 -4.57
CA LEU A 177 -8.28 24.91 -4.12
C LEU A 177 -7.06 24.00 -4.04
N ASN A 178 -6.02 24.37 -4.77
CA ASN A 178 -4.68 23.80 -4.62
C ASN A 178 -3.84 24.69 -3.70
N TYR A 179 -3.65 24.25 -2.46
CA TYR A 179 -2.76 24.89 -1.49
C TYR A 179 -1.43 24.13 -1.32
N SER A 180 -1.18 23.08 -2.11
CA SER A 180 0.01 22.23 -1.99
C SER A 180 1.31 22.95 -2.38
N GLY A 181 1.19 23.99 -3.23
CA GLY A 181 2.33 24.67 -3.85
C GLY A 181 2.97 23.90 -5.01
N ILE A 182 2.30 22.85 -5.50
CA ILE A 182 2.69 22.09 -6.69
C ILE A 182 1.82 22.57 -7.85
N ASP A 183 2.47 22.99 -8.94
CA ASP A 183 1.78 23.42 -10.15
C ASP A 183 1.13 22.22 -10.86
N VAL A 184 -0.10 22.41 -11.32
CA VAL A 184 -0.95 21.41 -11.96
C VAL A 184 -1.70 22.05 -13.11
N SER A 185 -2.03 21.26 -14.13
CA SER A 185 -2.64 21.77 -15.37
C SER A 185 -3.85 20.98 -15.87
N GLY A 186 -3.97 19.72 -15.47
CA GLY A 186 -5.05 18.83 -15.83
C GLY A 186 -6.34 19.05 -15.05
N PRO A 187 -7.39 18.29 -15.37
CA PRO A 187 -8.66 18.36 -14.66
C PRO A 187 -8.51 17.86 -13.22
N HIS A 188 -9.37 18.33 -12.31
CA HIS A 188 -9.36 17.86 -10.93
C HIS A 188 -9.62 16.36 -10.83
N PHE A 189 -8.80 15.67 -10.04
CA PHE A 189 -8.90 14.23 -9.89
C PHE A 189 -10.27 13.76 -9.38
N GLY A 190 -10.80 12.71 -10.00
CA GLY A 190 -12.03 12.04 -9.57
C GLY A 190 -13.33 12.69 -10.06
N THR A 191 -13.26 13.71 -10.91
CA THR A 191 -14.42 14.39 -11.51
C THR A 191 -15.06 13.61 -12.65
N ASP A 192 -14.30 12.74 -13.33
CA ASP A 192 -14.78 12.00 -14.50
C ASP A 192 -14.16 10.60 -14.58
N VAL A 193 -14.75 9.77 -15.44
CA VAL A 193 -14.36 8.39 -15.74
C VAL A 193 -14.12 8.20 -17.22
N ASP A 194 -13.17 7.34 -17.55
CA ASP A 194 -12.99 6.84 -18.91
C ASP A 194 -14.16 5.90 -19.27
N PRO A 195 -14.94 6.18 -20.33
CA PRO A 195 -16.10 5.39 -20.70
C PRO A 195 -15.75 3.98 -21.20
N GLU A 196 -14.52 3.75 -21.69
CA GLU A 196 -14.10 2.44 -22.19
C GLU A 196 -13.69 1.51 -21.05
N THR A 197 -12.99 2.06 -20.05
CA THR A 197 -12.40 1.27 -18.96
C THR A 197 -13.18 1.33 -17.66
N GLY A 198 -14.02 2.37 -17.47
CA GLY A 198 -14.72 2.66 -16.23
C GLY A 198 -13.82 3.16 -15.10
N TYR A 199 -12.52 3.40 -15.36
CA TYR A 199 -11.59 3.96 -14.37
C TYR A 199 -11.68 5.49 -14.33
N LEU A 200 -11.23 6.08 -13.23
CA LEU A 200 -11.07 7.53 -13.14
C LEU A 200 -10.08 8.01 -14.20
N ILE A 201 -10.36 9.16 -14.81
CA ILE A 201 -9.43 9.78 -15.76
C ILE A 201 -8.11 10.12 -15.04
N ASP A 202 -6.99 9.77 -15.67
CA ASP A 202 -5.65 10.11 -15.17
C ASP A 202 -5.39 11.62 -15.28
N THR A 203 -4.77 12.20 -14.26
CA THR A 203 -4.51 13.65 -14.18
C THR A 203 -3.32 13.95 -13.28
N ASP A 204 -2.65 15.06 -13.55
CA ASP A 204 -1.61 15.62 -12.68
C ASP A 204 -2.20 16.35 -11.46
N ASP A 205 -3.46 16.79 -11.52
CA ASP A 205 -4.11 17.50 -10.42
C ASP A 205 -4.72 16.56 -9.36
N LEU A 206 -3.82 15.91 -8.62
CA LEU A 206 -4.12 15.13 -7.41
C LEU A 206 -4.12 15.97 -6.12
N TYR A 207 -3.91 17.28 -6.24
CA TYR A 207 -3.57 18.17 -5.14
C TYR A 207 -4.68 19.15 -4.79
N SER A 208 -5.48 19.55 -5.79
CA SER A 208 -6.67 20.36 -5.58
C SER A 208 -7.69 19.62 -4.74
N LYS A 209 -8.29 20.33 -3.77
CA LYS A 209 -9.37 19.80 -2.94
C LYS A 209 -10.58 20.71 -2.97
N ILE A 210 -11.76 20.12 -2.83
CA ILE A 210 -13.02 20.83 -2.64
C ILE A 210 -13.03 21.44 -1.24
N VAL A 211 -12.96 22.77 -1.18
CA VAL A 211 -13.01 23.57 0.05
C VAL A 211 -14.28 24.41 0.08
N VAL A 212 -14.63 24.86 1.28
CA VAL A 212 -15.80 25.70 1.53
C VAL A 212 -15.40 27.15 1.79
N TYR A 213 -16.09 28.05 1.11
CA TYR A 213 -16.08 29.49 1.32
C TYR A 213 -17.40 29.91 1.97
N TYR A 214 -17.36 30.97 2.76
CA TYR A 214 -18.53 31.57 3.39
C TYR A 214 -18.70 33.01 2.92
N GLY A 215 -19.89 33.33 2.39
CA GLY A 215 -20.24 34.68 1.97
C GLY A 215 -20.72 35.56 3.12
N GLU A 216 -20.03 36.68 3.36
CA GLU A 216 -20.43 37.72 4.32
C GLU A 216 -20.10 39.10 3.75
N ASP A 217 -21.08 40.00 3.69
CA ASP A 217 -20.90 41.41 3.28
C ASP A 217 -20.10 41.61 1.96
N ASP A 218 -20.53 40.91 0.91
CA ASP A 218 -19.90 40.89 -0.43
C ASP A 218 -18.45 40.37 -0.47
N LYS A 219 -18.00 39.70 0.59
CA LYS A 219 -16.71 39.02 0.67
C LYS A 219 -16.91 37.53 0.88
N GLU A 220 -16.02 36.73 0.28
CA GLU A 220 -15.96 35.30 0.50
C GLU A 220 -14.74 34.97 1.36
N ASP A 221 -15.00 34.39 2.53
CA ASP A 221 -13.96 33.92 3.44
C ASP A 221 -13.71 32.42 3.24
N LEU A 222 -12.47 32.03 2.97
CA LEU A 222 -12.07 30.63 2.98
C LEU A 222 -12.13 30.09 4.41
N LEU A 223 -12.92 29.05 4.65
CA LEU A 223 -13.02 28.45 5.98
C LEU A 223 -11.90 27.44 6.26
N GLU A 224 -11.30 26.86 5.22
CA GLU A 224 -10.18 25.93 5.35
C GLU A 224 -8.94 26.62 5.94
N ILE A 225 -8.34 26.01 6.95
CA ILE A 225 -7.21 26.61 7.68
C ILE A 225 -5.91 26.12 7.05
N THR A 226 -5.50 26.80 5.98
CA THR A 226 -4.23 26.53 5.28
C THR A 226 -3.03 27.09 6.05
N GLU A 227 -1.82 26.65 5.73
CA GLU A 227 -0.57 27.25 6.25
C GLU A 227 -0.43 28.75 5.91
N GLN A 228 -1.23 29.27 4.97
CA GLN A 228 -1.20 30.68 4.62
C GLN A 228 -1.97 31.57 5.62
N ASN A 229 -2.86 30.97 6.42
CA ASN A 229 -3.60 31.69 7.46
C ASN A 229 -2.62 32.24 8.51
N GLN A 230 -2.84 33.48 8.95
CA GLN A 230 -1.95 34.15 9.91
C GLN A 230 -1.79 33.35 11.21
N ASP A 231 -2.89 32.83 11.75
CA ASP A 231 -2.86 32.03 12.99
C ASP A 231 -2.10 30.72 12.79
N ALA A 232 -2.21 30.11 11.60
CA ALA A 232 -1.46 28.91 11.26
C ALA A 232 0.04 29.18 11.13
N LYS A 233 0.43 30.30 10.48
CA LYS A 233 1.84 30.71 10.35
C LYS A 233 2.49 30.92 11.72
N GLU A 234 1.82 31.68 12.58
CA GLU A 234 2.32 31.95 13.93
C GLU A 234 2.42 30.65 14.74
N PHE A 235 1.38 29.82 14.71
CA PHE A 235 1.39 28.51 15.39
C PHE A 235 2.56 27.64 14.93
N LEU A 236 2.79 27.51 13.62
CA LEU A 236 3.88 26.70 13.08
C LEU A 236 5.27 27.16 13.56
N GLN A 237 5.46 28.46 13.78
CA GLN A 237 6.71 29.01 14.30
C GLN A 237 6.93 28.71 15.78
N VAL A 238 5.86 28.71 16.59
CA VAL A 238 5.98 28.62 18.06
C VAL A 238 5.60 27.25 18.65
N ARG A 239 5.01 26.32 17.87
CA ARG A 239 4.40 25.06 18.35
C ARG A 239 5.28 24.22 19.28
N ASN A 240 6.59 24.22 19.06
CA ASN A 240 7.55 23.43 19.85
C ASN A 240 7.85 24.06 21.21
N ASN A 241 7.55 25.35 21.39
CA ASN A 241 7.84 26.14 22.58
C ASN A 241 6.58 26.44 23.42
N LEU A 242 5.40 26.03 22.95
CA LEU A 242 4.14 26.26 23.66
C LEU A 242 4.04 25.39 24.90
N SER A 243 3.60 25.99 26.01
CA SER A 243 3.16 25.24 27.19
C SER A 243 1.90 24.43 26.90
N ASP A 244 1.55 23.46 27.74
CA ASP A 244 0.32 22.69 27.57
C ASP A 244 -0.94 23.57 27.67
N GLN A 245 -0.90 24.62 28.49
CA GLN A 245 -2.00 25.59 28.59
C GLN A 245 -2.16 26.39 27.29
N ASP A 246 -1.05 26.85 26.71
CA ASP A 246 -1.06 27.59 25.44
C ASP A 246 -1.53 26.70 24.29
N ARG A 247 -1.09 25.43 24.26
CA ARG A 247 -1.55 24.45 23.28
C ARG A 247 -3.06 24.26 23.32
N GLU A 248 -3.65 24.16 24.50
CA GLU A 248 -5.10 24.03 24.63
C GLU A 248 -5.84 25.32 24.22
N ALA A 249 -5.27 26.50 24.48
CA ALA A 249 -5.82 27.78 24.02
C ALA A 249 -5.80 27.88 22.49
N VAL A 250 -4.67 27.57 21.87
CA VAL A 250 -4.51 27.54 20.40
C VAL A 250 -5.45 26.52 19.77
N LYS A 251 -5.56 25.32 20.35
CA LYS A 251 -6.51 24.30 19.91
C LYS A 251 -7.94 24.80 19.94
N LYS A 252 -8.37 25.49 21.01
CA LYS A 252 -9.73 26.08 21.08
C LYS A 252 -9.97 27.11 19.96
N ARG A 253 -8.94 27.90 19.61
CA ARG A 253 -9.01 28.87 18.51
C ARG A 253 -9.20 28.18 17.15
N PHE A 254 -8.37 27.20 16.82
CA PHE A 254 -8.53 26.44 15.57
C PHE A 254 -9.85 25.66 15.49
N HIS A 255 -10.36 25.18 16.63
CA HIS A 255 -11.64 24.46 16.68
C HIS A 255 -12.86 25.38 16.82
N ALA A 256 -12.70 26.70 16.78
CA ALA A 256 -13.80 27.64 17.02
C ALA A 256 -14.96 27.44 16.03
N LEU A 257 -14.67 27.11 14.77
CA LEU A 257 -15.68 26.84 13.74
C LEU A 257 -15.84 25.34 13.42
N VAL A 258 -15.17 24.47 14.16
CA VAL A 258 -15.08 23.04 13.88
C VAL A 258 -16.10 22.27 14.71
N MET A 259 -17.00 21.54 14.05
CA MET A 259 -17.85 20.57 14.73
C MET A 259 -17.11 19.23 14.96
N PRO A 260 -17.18 18.61 16.16
CA PRO A 260 -16.42 17.40 16.47
C PRO A 260 -16.74 16.18 15.61
N LYS A 261 -17.96 16.10 15.10
CA LYS A 261 -18.40 15.07 14.16
C LYS A 261 -18.64 15.75 12.83
N GLY A 262 -17.96 15.31 11.78
CA GLY A 262 -18.22 15.81 10.44
C GLY A 262 -19.61 15.42 9.95
N ARG A 263 -20.00 16.01 8.82
CA ARG A 263 -21.23 15.68 8.09
C ARG A 263 -21.31 14.18 7.80
N PHE A 264 -22.52 13.64 7.89
CA PHE A 264 -22.74 12.23 7.60
C PHE A 264 -22.79 11.98 6.09
N CYS A 265 -22.56 10.74 5.66
CA CYS A 265 -22.40 10.37 4.25
C CYS A 265 -23.61 10.81 3.39
N THR A 266 -24.83 10.65 3.92
CA THR A 266 -26.08 11.02 3.25
C THR A 266 -26.23 12.52 2.98
N ARG A 267 -25.41 13.37 3.60
CA ARG A 267 -25.47 14.82 3.36
C ARG A 267 -24.87 15.18 2.00
N CYS A 268 -23.91 14.40 1.49
CA CYS A 268 -23.29 14.59 0.17
C CYS A 268 -23.69 13.48 -0.82
N HIS A 269 -23.85 12.23 -0.36
CA HIS A 269 -24.21 11.09 -1.19
C HIS A 269 -25.72 10.87 -1.14
N THR A 270 -26.43 11.76 -1.81
CA THR A 270 -27.90 11.79 -1.96
C THR A 270 -28.22 12.42 -3.32
N ASP A 271 -29.51 12.51 -3.68
CA ASP A 271 -29.96 13.20 -4.89
C ASP A 271 -29.27 14.57 -5.04
N GLU A 272 -28.82 14.91 -6.25
CA GLU A 272 -28.00 16.10 -6.52
C GLU A 272 -28.62 17.40 -5.96
N GLU A 273 -29.93 17.59 -6.16
CA GLU A 273 -30.67 18.77 -5.68
C GLU A 273 -30.65 18.94 -4.15
N LYS A 274 -30.45 17.83 -3.41
CA LYS A 274 -30.39 17.82 -1.94
C LYS A 274 -28.96 17.69 -1.43
N SER A 275 -28.01 17.40 -2.31
CA SER A 275 -26.61 17.23 -1.96
C SER A 275 -26.05 18.51 -1.35
N TYR A 276 -25.16 18.34 -0.39
CA TYR A 276 -24.38 19.44 0.17
C TYR A 276 -23.31 19.94 -0.78
N LEU A 277 -22.78 19.04 -1.62
CA LEU A 277 -21.79 19.39 -2.64
C LEU A 277 -22.50 19.54 -3.99
N PRO A 278 -22.36 20.69 -4.67
CA PRO A 278 -22.91 20.90 -6.00
C PRO A 278 -22.00 20.26 -7.04
N PHE A 279 -22.09 18.93 -7.19
CA PHE A 279 -21.14 18.15 -7.99
C PHE A 279 -21.00 18.66 -9.44
N ARG A 280 -22.10 19.02 -10.09
CA ARG A 280 -22.10 19.57 -11.44
C ARG A 280 -21.39 20.90 -11.55
N GLU A 281 -21.59 21.80 -10.59
CA GLU A 281 -20.87 23.09 -10.53
C GLU A 281 -19.37 22.89 -10.25
N LEU A 282 -19.03 21.81 -9.53
CA LEU A 282 -17.65 21.38 -9.28
C LEU A 282 -17.02 20.64 -10.47
N GLY A 283 -17.73 20.51 -11.60
CA GLY A 283 -17.21 19.93 -12.85
C GLY A 283 -17.25 18.41 -12.92
N PHE A 284 -18.06 17.74 -12.10
CA PHE A 284 -18.24 16.29 -12.19
C PHE A 284 -19.09 15.94 -13.42
N SER A 285 -18.73 14.85 -14.12
CA SER A 285 -19.53 14.35 -15.23
C SER A 285 -20.83 13.69 -14.77
N GLU A 286 -21.84 13.58 -15.65
CA GLU A 286 -23.11 12.93 -15.31
C GLU A 286 -22.95 11.52 -14.76
N GLN A 287 -22.05 10.75 -15.38
CA GLN A 287 -21.75 9.40 -14.93
C GLN A 287 -21.18 9.44 -13.52
N ARG A 288 -20.23 10.34 -13.26
CA ARG A 288 -19.62 10.46 -11.94
C ARG A 288 -20.61 10.94 -10.88
N ILE A 289 -21.49 11.90 -11.21
CA ILE A 289 -22.57 12.36 -10.33
C ILE A 289 -23.47 11.18 -9.97
N SER A 290 -23.89 10.38 -10.96
CA SER A 290 -24.69 9.18 -10.72
C SER A 290 -23.97 8.20 -9.80
N ASP A 291 -22.69 7.93 -10.05
CA ASP A 291 -21.90 6.98 -9.27
C ASP A 291 -21.73 7.41 -7.81
N VAL A 292 -21.48 8.71 -7.56
CA VAL A 292 -21.24 9.21 -6.19
C VAL A 292 -22.55 9.42 -5.44
N THR A 293 -23.66 9.68 -6.10
CA THR A 293 -24.97 9.86 -5.43
C THR A 293 -25.66 8.52 -5.15
N ASN A 294 -25.39 7.48 -5.93
CA ASN A 294 -26.01 6.14 -5.81
C ASN A 294 -25.10 5.08 -5.15
N LEU A 295 -24.45 5.43 -4.05
CA LEU A 295 -23.51 4.55 -3.37
C LEU A 295 -24.17 3.60 -2.35
N ASN A 296 -24.14 2.30 -2.62
CA ASN A 296 -24.65 1.26 -1.70
C ASN A 296 -23.98 1.28 -0.31
N ILE A 297 -22.71 1.71 -0.24
CA ILE A 297 -21.95 1.76 1.01
C ILE A 297 -22.58 2.73 2.03
N VAL A 298 -23.29 3.77 1.58
CA VAL A 298 -23.97 4.73 2.46
C VAL A 298 -25.01 4.01 3.32
N GLY A 299 -25.85 3.19 2.68
CA GLY A 299 -26.86 2.39 3.37
C GLY A 299 -26.25 1.35 4.32
N ILE A 300 -25.08 0.80 3.98
CA ILE A 300 -24.38 -0.15 4.86
C ILE A 300 -23.89 0.56 6.13
N VAL A 301 -23.21 1.70 5.97
CA VAL A 301 -22.68 2.50 7.10
C VAL A 301 -23.78 3.06 7.98
N GLU A 302 -24.93 3.43 7.40
CA GLU A 302 -26.07 3.94 8.14
C GLU A 302 -26.81 2.85 8.92
N LYS A 303 -27.09 1.72 8.27
CA LYS A 303 -27.97 0.67 8.83
C LYS A 303 -27.22 -0.31 9.74
N TYR A 304 -25.96 -0.61 9.44
CA TYR A 304 -25.19 -1.63 10.15
C TYR A 304 -24.17 -0.98 11.08
N ARG A 305 -24.45 -1.01 12.39
CA ARG A 305 -23.48 -0.60 13.43
C ARG A 305 -22.34 -1.60 13.61
N ASP A 306 -22.63 -2.87 13.34
CA ASP A 306 -21.66 -3.96 13.30
C ASP A 306 -21.88 -4.73 12.00
N PHE A 307 -20.89 -4.68 11.11
CA PHE A 307 -20.89 -5.48 9.88
C PHE A 307 -20.07 -6.74 10.16
N TYR A 308 -20.77 -7.87 10.28
CA TYR A 308 -20.12 -9.17 10.39
C TYR A 308 -19.90 -9.70 8.99
N ILE A 309 -18.64 -9.77 8.54
CA ILE A 309 -18.30 -10.58 7.37
C ILE A 309 -18.72 -12.01 7.72
N PRO A 310 -19.62 -12.64 6.94
CA PRO A 310 -19.95 -14.04 7.16
C PRO A 310 -18.64 -14.84 7.20
N LYS A 311 -18.48 -15.73 8.17
CA LYS A 311 -17.27 -16.56 8.31
C LYS A 311 -17.18 -17.54 7.12
N LEU A 312 -16.75 -17.04 5.97
CA LEU A 312 -16.61 -17.82 4.74
C LEU A 312 -15.28 -18.58 4.68
N PHE A 313 -14.31 -18.20 5.51
CA PHE A 313 -12.92 -18.67 5.41
C PHE A 313 -12.31 -19.16 6.73
N ASN A 314 -13.13 -19.53 7.72
CA ASN A 314 -12.56 -20.26 8.86
C ASN A 314 -12.24 -21.69 8.40
N GLU A 315 -10.99 -22.13 8.52
CA GLU A 315 -10.53 -23.47 8.12
C GLU A 315 -11.24 -24.62 8.87
N GLN A 316 -11.96 -24.31 9.96
CA GLN A 316 -12.83 -25.25 10.68
C GLN A 316 -14.25 -25.37 10.10
N SER A 317 -14.62 -24.56 9.12
CA SER A 317 -15.84 -24.70 8.32
C SER A 317 -15.49 -25.17 6.91
N SER A 318 -14.78 -26.30 6.82
CA SER A 318 -14.58 -26.98 5.55
C SER A 318 -15.92 -27.50 5.03
N LEU A 319 -16.49 -26.71 4.11
CA LEU A 319 -17.69 -26.94 3.29
C LEU A 319 -19.02 -26.88 4.09
N PRO A 320 -19.89 -25.89 3.80
CA PRO A 320 -21.27 -25.98 4.26
C PRO A 320 -21.93 -27.21 3.64
N ASP A 321 -22.78 -27.88 4.41
CA ASP A 321 -23.60 -28.98 3.90
C ASP A 321 -24.38 -28.51 2.68
N LYS A 322 -24.39 -29.30 1.61
CA LYS A 322 -24.90 -28.89 0.29
C LYS A 322 -26.38 -28.46 0.38
N GLU A 323 -27.11 -29.07 1.31
CA GLU A 323 -28.51 -28.78 1.64
C GLU A 323 -28.72 -27.37 2.25
N LEU A 324 -27.71 -26.81 2.92
CA LEU A 324 -27.77 -25.47 3.51
C LEU A 324 -27.53 -24.35 2.48
N ILE A 325 -26.84 -24.66 1.37
CA ILE A 325 -26.60 -23.72 0.27
C ILE A 325 -27.74 -23.79 -0.76
N VAL A 326 -28.24 -24.99 -1.04
CA VAL A 326 -29.23 -25.22 -2.11
C VAL A 326 -30.68 -25.13 -1.58
N GLY A 327 -30.88 -25.20 -0.26
CA GLY A 327 -32.19 -25.33 0.35
C GLY A 327 -32.71 -26.77 0.19
N ASP A 328 -33.56 -27.20 1.12
CA ASP A 328 -34.20 -28.53 1.07
C ASP A 328 -34.96 -28.71 -0.25
N ASP A 329 -34.42 -29.57 -1.12
CA ASP A 329 -34.98 -29.92 -2.44
C ASP A 329 -36.42 -30.44 -2.34
N ASN A 330 -36.90 -30.81 -1.14
CA ASN A 330 -38.25 -31.31 -0.91
C ASN A 330 -39.29 -30.24 -0.52
N LYS A 331 -38.97 -28.95 -0.56
CA LYS A 331 -39.97 -27.88 -0.36
C LYS A 331 -39.99 -26.87 -1.52
N HIS A 332 -40.36 -27.36 -2.70
CA HIS A 332 -41.02 -26.51 -3.69
C HIS A 332 -42.39 -26.06 -3.16
N LYS A 333 -42.41 -24.99 -2.35
CA LYS A 333 -43.53 -24.05 -2.41
C LYS A 333 -43.21 -23.10 -3.55
N THR A 334 -43.93 -23.27 -4.65
CA THR A 334 -43.97 -22.32 -5.75
C THR A 334 -44.02 -20.90 -5.18
N PRO A 335 -43.08 -20.00 -5.53
CA PRO A 335 -43.10 -18.64 -5.00
C PRO A 335 -44.46 -18.01 -5.29
N LYS A 336 -45.12 -17.44 -4.27
CA LYS A 336 -46.34 -16.65 -4.49
C LYS A 336 -46.01 -15.59 -5.53
N GLU A 337 -46.79 -15.57 -6.60
CA GLU A 337 -46.64 -14.73 -7.80
C GLU A 337 -46.46 -13.23 -7.47
N GLU A 338 -46.92 -12.81 -6.30
CA GLU A 338 -46.75 -11.48 -5.71
C GLU A 338 -45.29 -11.11 -5.42
N LEU A 339 -44.45 -12.06 -4.96
CA LEU A 339 -43.03 -11.83 -4.67
C LEU A 339 -42.17 -11.69 -5.93
N LEU A 340 -42.67 -12.16 -7.09
CA LEU A 340 -42.02 -12.00 -8.39
C LEU A 340 -42.34 -10.63 -9.02
N LYS A 341 -43.44 -9.98 -8.62
CA LYS A 341 -43.81 -8.64 -9.12
C LYS A 341 -42.93 -7.53 -8.54
N GLY A 342 -42.47 -7.64 -7.30
CA GLY A 342 -41.67 -6.60 -6.62
C GLY A 342 -40.24 -6.41 -7.14
N ARG A 343 -39.73 -7.33 -7.97
CA ARG A 343 -38.35 -7.29 -8.52
C ARG A 343 -38.31 -7.37 -10.05
N ALA A 344 -39.40 -7.01 -10.72
CA ALA A 344 -39.51 -7.10 -12.19
C ALA A 344 -39.02 -5.85 -12.94
N TRP A 345 -38.80 -4.72 -12.27
CA TRP A 345 -38.53 -3.45 -12.96
C TRP A 345 -37.11 -3.36 -13.57
N TRP A 346 -36.10 -3.95 -12.94
CA TRP A 346 -34.70 -3.93 -13.41
C TRP A 346 -34.38 -4.95 -14.52
N ARG A 347 -35.27 -5.91 -14.81
CA ARG A 347 -35.05 -6.93 -15.86
C ARG A 347 -35.52 -6.52 -17.25
N LYS A 348 -36.13 -5.34 -17.41
CA LYS A 348 -36.70 -4.88 -18.68
C LYS A 348 -35.88 -3.79 -19.39
N SER A 349 -34.74 -3.34 -18.85
CA SER A 349 -33.96 -2.26 -19.49
C SER A 349 -32.94 -2.73 -20.52
N ASP A 350 -32.54 -4.01 -20.52
CA ASP A 350 -31.32 -4.43 -21.23
C ASP A 350 -31.57 -5.44 -22.38
N ALA A 351 -32.78 -5.49 -22.93
CA ALA A 351 -33.07 -6.26 -24.15
C ALA A 351 -33.76 -5.37 -25.20
N ALA A 352 -32.96 -4.57 -25.88
CA ALA A 352 -33.30 -4.11 -27.22
C ALA A 352 -32.91 -5.19 -28.23
N GLN A 353 -33.86 -5.62 -29.06
CA GLN A 353 -33.70 -5.97 -30.50
C GLN A 353 -35.11 -6.33 -31.01
N SER A 354 -35.71 -5.50 -31.86
CA SER A 354 -35.60 -5.49 -33.32
C SER A 354 -36.25 -6.71 -34.00
N THR A 355 -37.23 -6.38 -34.87
CA THR A 355 -37.70 -7.10 -36.07
C THR A 355 -38.32 -8.49 -35.92
N ASP A 356 -39.63 -8.62 -36.18
CA ASP A 356 -40.16 -9.07 -37.47
C ASP A 356 -41.71 -9.11 -37.53
N ASN A 357 -42.22 -8.64 -38.67
CA ASN A 357 -43.50 -8.84 -39.39
C ASN A 357 -44.69 -9.57 -38.71
N GLU A 358 -45.83 -8.89 -38.63
CA GLU A 358 -46.99 -9.07 -39.54
C GLU A 358 -47.89 -7.82 -39.54
#